data_AF-A0A0D0P6D0-F1
#
_entry.id   AF-A0A0D0P6D0-F1
#
_cell.length_a   1.000
_cell.length_b   1.000
_cell.length_c   1.000
_cell.angle_alpha   90.00
_cell.angle_beta   90.00
_cell.angle_gamma   90.00
#
_symmetry.space_group_name_H-M   'P 1'
#
loop_
_entity.id
_entity.type
_entity.pdbx_description
1 polymer ?
#
loop_
_entity_poly.entity_id
_entity_poly.type
_entity_poly.pdbx_seq_one_letter_code
_entity_poly.pdbx_strand_id
1 'polypeptide(L)'
;MTEHVQVGGLQVAKVLFDFVNNEAIPGTGLTADAFWAGADKVIHDLAPKNQALLAKRDDFQARIDAWHQARAGQAHDAVAYKAFLQDIGYLLPEAADFQATTQNVDDEIARMAGPQLVVPVMNARFALNASNARWGSLYDALYGTDAISEADGAQKGKGYNKVRGDKVIAFARAFLDEAAPLAAGSHVDSTAYKIVDGKLVVTLKGGSNSGLRDDAQLIGFQGDAAAPAAVLLKHNGLHFEIQIDASTPVGQTDAAGVKDILMEAALTTIMDCEDSVAAVDADDKVVIYRNWLGLMKGDLSEQVTKGDQTFTRTMNADRAYTTADGSGLTLHGRSLLFVRNVGHLMTIDAILDKHGNEVPEGILDGLITSLAAIHSLNGNTS
;
A
#
# COMPACT_ATOMS: atom_id res chain seq x y z
N MET A 1 -7.80 -25.56 -22.75
CA MET A 1 -9.25 -25.65 -22.96
C MET A 1 -9.89 -25.36 -21.62
N THR A 2 -10.59 -24.25 -21.52
CA THR A 2 -11.29 -23.81 -20.30
C THR A 2 -12.55 -24.66 -20.13
N GLU A 3 -12.70 -25.33 -18.98
CA GLU A 3 -13.94 -26.02 -18.63
C GLU A 3 -14.91 -25.00 -18.01
N HIS A 4 -16.13 -24.89 -18.52
CA HIS A 4 -17.15 -23.98 -17.98
C HIS A 4 -18.31 -24.73 -17.32
N VAL A 5 -18.87 -24.11 -16.28
CA VAL A 5 -20.09 -24.52 -15.58
C VAL A 5 -21.20 -23.52 -15.92
N GLN A 6 -22.39 -24.03 -16.25
CA GLN A 6 -23.55 -23.18 -16.50
C GLN A 6 -24.10 -22.65 -15.18
N VAL A 7 -24.24 -21.32 -15.06
CA VAL A 7 -24.78 -20.62 -13.89
C VAL A 7 -25.78 -19.57 -14.36
N GLY A 8 -27.07 -19.90 -14.35
CA GLY A 8 -28.09 -19.03 -14.93
C GLY A 8 -27.82 -18.81 -16.42
N GLY A 9 -27.71 -17.54 -16.85
CA GLY A 9 -27.36 -17.17 -18.21
C GLY A 9 -25.85 -17.20 -18.51
N LEU A 10 -24.99 -17.41 -17.51
CA LEU A 10 -23.54 -17.37 -17.67
C LEU A 10 -22.94 -18.76 -17.84
N GLN A 11 -21.81 -18.82 -18.56
CA GLN A 11 -20.89 -19.96 -18.55
C GLN A 11 -19.62 -19.52 -17.83
N VAL A 12 -19.37 -20.04 -16.63
CA VAL A 12 -18.27 -19.60 -15.76
C VAL A 12 -17.18 -20.66 -15.75
N ALA A 13 -15.92 -20.26 -15.97
CA ALA A 13 -14.79 -21.18 -15.88
C ALA A 13 -14.79 -21.89 -14.52
N LYS A 14 -14.67 -23.22 -14.53
CA LYS A 14 -14.84 -24.07 -13.34
C LYS A 14 -13.92 -23.65 -12.19
N VAL A 15 -12.66 -23.32 -12.50
CA VAL A 15 -11.68 -22.84 -11.51
C VAL A 15 -12.15 -21.56 -10.79
N LEU A 16 -12.75 -20.63 -11.52
CA LEU A 16 -13.30 -19.38 -10.98
C LEU A 16 -14.58 -19.66 -10.19
N PHE A 17 -15.47 -20.49 -10.72
CA PHE A 17 -16.71 -20.87 -10.03
C PHE A 17 -16.43 -21.53 -8.68
N ASP A 18 -15.49 -22.49 -8.66
CA ASP A 18 -15.11 -23.21 -7.45
C ASP A 18 -14.41 -22.26 -6.45
N PHE A 19 -13.51 -21.38 -6.90
CA PHE A 19 -12.89 -20.35 -6.05
C PHE A 19 -13.94 -19.45 -5.39
N VAL A 20 -14.86 -18.89 -6.18
CA VAL A 20 -15.88 -17.98 -5.66
C VAL A 20 -16.74 -18.66 -4.60
N ASN A 21 -17.24 -19.85 -4.90
CA ASN A 21 -18.19 -20.54 -4.02
C ASN A 21 -17.55 -21.13 -2.76
N ASN A 22 -16.33 -21.66 -2.88
CA ASN A 22 -15.69 -22.41 -1.81
C ASN A 22 -14.68 -21.58 -1.00
N GLU A 23 -14.16 -20.49 -1.56
CA GLU A 23 -13.14 -19.65 -0.90
C GLU A 23 -13.65 -18.23 -0.64
N ALA A 24 -14.18 -17.53 -1.65
CA ALA A 24 -14.51 -16.11 -1.53
C ALA A 24 -15.82 -15.83 -0.77
N ILE A 25 -16.90 -16.56 -1.07
CA ILE A 25 -18.23 -16.37 -0.46
C ILE A 25 -18.30 -16.79 1.02
N PRO A 26 -17.76 -17.94 1.46
CA PRO A 26 -17.95 -18.41 2.83
C PRO A 26 -17.44 -17.40 3.86
N GLY A 27 -18.33 -16.92 4.76
CA GLY A 27 -18.03 -15.89 5.75
C GLY A 27 -18.53 -14.48 5.40
N THR A 28 -18.91 -14.23 4.14
CA THR A 28 -19.43 -12.91 3.71
C THR A 28 -20.88 -12.66 4.13
N GLY A 29 -21.64 -13.71 4.44
CA GLY A 29 -23.10 -13.64 4.68
C GLY A 29 -23.94 -13.69 3.40
N LEU A 30 -23.31 -13.74 2.22
CA LEU A 30 -23.99 -13.94 0.94
C LEU A 30 -24.16 -15.44 0.63
N THR A 31 -25.20 -15.77 -0.14
CA THR A 31 -25.32 -17.10 -0.77
C THR A 31 -24.75 -17.06 -2.19
N ALA A 32 -24.25 -18.20 -2.66
CA ALA A 32 -23.78 -18.36 -4.04
C ALA A 32 -24.87 -17.98 -5.05
N ASP A 33 -26.10 -18.45 -4.85
CA ASP A 33 -27.23 -18.15 -5.74
C ASP A 33 -27.50 -16.65 -5.84
N ALA A 34 -27.47 -15.91 -4.71
CA ALA A 34 -27.71 -14.48 -4.71
C ALA A 34 -26.57 -13.72 -5.40
N PHE A 35 -25.32 -14.11 -5.15
CA PHE A 35 -24.15 -13.52 -5.81
C PHE A 35 -24.22 -13.70 -7.32
N TRP A 36 -24.39 -14.94 -7.79
CA TRP A 36 -24.39 -15.23 -9.22
C TRP A 36 -25.59 -14.65 -9.96
N ALA A 37 -26.79 -14.62 -9.35
CA ALA A 37 -27.94 -13.94 -9.93
C ALA A 37 -27.71 -12.42 -10.07
N GLY A 38 -27.05 -11.81 -9.08
CA GLY A 38 -26.64 -10.40 -9.14
C GLY A 38 -25.59 -10.15 -10.21
N ALA A 39 -24.56 -10.99 -10.29
CA ALA A 39 -23.49 -10.91 -11.28
C ALA A 39 -24.04 -11.03 -12.71
N ASP A 40 -24.90 -12.02 -12.98
CA ASP A 40 -25.58 -12.20 -14.27
C ASP A 40 -26.32 -10.92 -14.69
N LYS A 41 -27.09 -10.34 -13.77
CA LYS A 41 -27.81 -9.09 -14.04
C LYS A 41 -26.87 -7.94 -14.37
N VAL A 42 -25.82 -7.72 -13.55
CA VAL A 42 -24.85 -6.63 -13.73
C VAL A 42 -24.13 -6.76 -15.07
N ILE A 43 -23.67 -7.96 -15.41
CA ILE A 43 -22.98 -8.24 -16.67
C ILE A 43 -23.89 -7.90 -17.85
N HIS A 44 -25.11 -8.44 -17.88
CA HIS A 44 -26.02 -8.22 -19.01
C HIS A 44 -26.52 -6.77 -19.12
N ASP A 45 -26.65 -6.04 -18.01
CA ASP A 45 -27.06 -4.62 -18.02
C ASP A 45 -25.93 -3.67 -18.46
N LEU A 46 -24.67 -4.00 -18.13
CA LEU A 46 -23.54 -3.08 -18.27
C LEU A 46 -22.60 -3.43 -19.43
N ALA A 47 -22.48 -4.69 -19.84
CA ALA A 47 -21.59 -5.08 -20.94
C ALA A 47 -21.92 -4.35 -22.26
N PRO A 48 -23.20 -4.19 -22.68
CA PRO A 48 -23.52 -3.41 -23.88
C PRO A 48 -23.14 -1.92 -23.75
N LYS A 49 -23.24 -1.35 -22.55
CA LYS A 49 -22.83 0.04 -22.30
C LYS A 49 -21.31 0.18 -22.38
N ASN A 50 -20.57 -0.78 -21.82
CA ASN A 50 -19.11 -0.80 -21.91
C ASN A 50 -18.66 -0.88 -23.39
N GLN A 51 -19.22 -1.81 -24.18
CA GLN A 51 -18.93 -1.89 -25.61
C GLN A 51 -19.23 -0.59 -26.36
N ALA A 52 -20.35 0.08 -26.05
CA ALA A 52 -20.69 1.37 -26.65
C ALA A 52 -19.68 2.48 -26.28
N LEU A 53 -19.14 2.48 -25.06
CA LEU A 53 -18.09 3.41 -24.64
C LEU A 53 -16.78 3.17 -25.39
N LEU A 54 -16.41 1.91 -25.64
CA LEU A 54 -15.21 1.57 -26.43
C LEU A 54 -15.39 2.00 -27.90
N ALA A 55 -16.53 1.70 -28.52
CA ALA A 55 -16.84 2.17 -29.86
C ALA A 55 -16.81 3.71 -29.97
N LYS A 56 -17.17 4.41 -28.89
CA LYS A 56 -17.08 5.87 -28.85
C LYS A 56 -15.63 6.37 -28.82
N ARG A 57 -14.71 5.64 -28.17
CA ARG A 57 -13.27 5.94 -28.22
C ARG A 57 -12.72 5.78 -29.64
N ASP A 58 -13.10 4.71 -30.32
CA ASP A 58 -12.69 4.45 -31.71
C ASP A 58 -13.23 5.51 -32.68
N ASP A 59 -14.49 5.92 -32.53
CA ASP A 59 -15.09 7.05 -33.29
C ASP A 59 -14.29 8.34 -33.09
N PHE A 60 -13.96 8.69 -31.85
CA PHE A 60 -13.14 9.87 -31.58
C PHE A 60 -11.76 9.78 -32.22
N GLN A 61 -11.07 8.65 -32.06
CA GLN A 61 -9.74 8.45 -32.62
C GLN A 61 -9.76 8.54 -34.16
N ALA A 62 -10.70 7.86 -34.82
CA ALA A 62 -10.83 7.88 -36.28
C ALA A 62 -11.08 9.30 -36.83
N ARG A 63 -11.90 10.10 -36.13
CA ARG A 63 -12.16 11.50 -36.52
C ARG A 63 -10.93 12.38 -36.32
N ILE A 64 -10.18 12.19 -35.24
CA ILE A 64 -8.91 12.90 -34.97
C ILE A 64 -7.86 12.55 -36.03
N ASP A 65 -7.71 11.26 -36.34
CA ASP A 65 -6.79 10.79 -37.39
C ASP A 65 -7.13 11.41 -38.74
N ALA A 66 -8.41 11.37 -39.14
CA ALA A 66 -8.88 11.97 -40.38
C ALA A 66 -8.65 13.49 -40.42
N TRP A 67 -8.81 14.20 -39.30
CA TRP A 67 -8.57 15.63 -39.21
C TRP A 67 -7.11 15.99 -39.52
N HIS A 68 -6.17 15.21 -38.97
CA HIS A 68 -4.74 15.40 -39.21
C HIS A 68 -4.33 14.99 -40.64
N GLN A 69 -4.84 13.87 -41.14
CA GLN A 69 -4.56 13.40 -42.51
C GLN A 69 -5.00 14.43 -43.57
N ALA A 70 -6.18 15.03 -43.42
CA ALA A 70 -6.69 16.06 -44.32
C ALA A 70 -5.87 17.36 -44.32
N ARG A 71 -4.97 17.55 -43.34
CA ARG A 71 -4.12 18.73 -43.16
C ARG A 71 -2.63 18.39 -43.24
N ALA A 72 -2.28 17.24 -43.81
CA ALA A 72 -0.89 16.84 -43.98
C ALA A 72 -0.07 17.91 -44.73
N GLY A 73 1.13 18.21 -44.22
CA GLY A 73 2.02 19.23 -44.78
C GLY A 73 1.67 20.68 -44.44
N GLN A 74 0.54 20.93 -43.78
CA GLN A 74 0.18 22.25 -43.26
C GLN A 74 0.74 22.45 -41.85
N ALA A 75 0.99 23.70 -41.46
CA ALA A 75 1.31 24.03 -40.07
C ALA A 75 0.08 23.74 -39.18
N HIS A 76 0.31 23.28 -37.94
CA HIS A 76 -0.78 22.99 -37.01
C HIS A 76 -1.48 24.28 -36.55
N ASP A 77 -2.78 24.38 -36.82
CA ASP A 77 -3.65 25.44 -36.32
C ASP A 77 -4.36 24.97 -35.04
N ALA A 78 -3.86 25.43 -33.90
CA ALA A 78 -4.40 25.08 -32.59
C ALA A 78 -5.82 25.63 -32.34
N VAL A 79 -6.18 26.78 -32.95
CA VAL A 79 -7.52 27.37 -32.81
C VAL A 79 -8.54 26.50 -33.54
N ALA A 80 -8.24 26.14 -34.79
CA ALA A 80 -9.08 25.23 -35.57
C ALA A 80 -9.14 23.82 -34.95
N TYR A 81 -8.04 23.32 -34.39
CA TYR A 81 -8.01 22.01 -33.74
C TYR A 81 -8.87 21.98 -32.46
N LYS A 82 -8.76 23.02 -31.61
CA LYS A 82 -9.61 23.12 -30.41
C LYS A 82 -11.09 23.18 -30.76
N ALA A 83 -11.47 23.99 -31.75
CA ALA A 83 -12.86 24.06 -32.21
C ALA A 83 -13.36 22.70 -32.73
N PHE A 84 -12.54 22.00 -33.51
CA PHE A 84 -12.86 20.65 -33.96
C PHE A 84 -13.08 19.68 -32.79
N LEU A 85 -12.22 19.66 -31.78
CA LEU A 85 -12.40 18.78 -30.61
C LEU A 85 -13.69 19.08 -29.85
N GLN A 86 -14.12 20.34 -29.79
CA GLN A 86 -15.41 20.73 -29.20
C GLN A 86 -16.58 20.26 -30.07
N ASP A 87 -16.52 20.50 -31.38
CA ASP A 87 -17.56 20.12 -32.35
C ASP A 87 -17.81 18.61 -32.38
N ILE A 88 -16.76 17.80 -32.22
CA ILE A 88 -16.91 16.34 -32.19
C ILE A 88 -17.44 15.81 -30.86
N GLY A 89 -17.45 16.63 -29.81
CA GLY A 89 -17.83 16.27 -28.44
C GLY A 89 -16.70 15.65 -27.62
N TYR A 90 -15.44 15.79 -28.05
CA TYR A 90 -14.28 15.29 -27.32
C TYR A 90 -13.88 16.25 -26.18
N LEU A 91 -13.79 17.55 -26.48
CA LEU A 91 -13.57 18.59 -25.49
C LEU A 91 -14.92 19.18 -25.05
N LEU A 92 -15.39 18.76 -23.89
CA LEU A 92 -16.65 19.21 -23.31
C LEU A 92 -16.51 20.59 -22.64
N PRO A 93 -17.63 21.30 -22.41
CA PRO A 93 -17.63 22.45 -21.52
C PRO A 93 -17.12 22.06 -20.13
N GLU A 94 -16.41 22.98 -19.48
CA GLU A 94 -16.01 22.83 -18.08
C GLU A 94 -17.26 22.70 -17.20
N ALA A 95 -17.21 21.79 -16.24
CA ALA A 95 -18.28 21.62 -15.27
C ALA A 95 -18.37 22.86 -14.36
N ALA A 96 -19.58 23.18 -13.89
CA ALA A 96 -19.73 24.21 -12.86
C ALA A 96 -18.99 23.82 -11.57
N ASP A 97 -18.49 24.81 -10.84
CA ASP A 97 -17.83 24.60 -9.55
C ASP A 97 -18.68 23.75 -8.61
N PHE A 98 -18.05 22.75 -8.00
CA PHE A 98 -18.64 21.91 -6.96
C PHE A 98 -17.55 21.45 -5.97
N GLN A 99 -17.97 20.77 -4.90
CA GLN A 99 -17.07 20.16 -3.93
C GLN A 99 -17.37 18.67 -3.84
N ALA A 100 -16.34 17.83 -3.73
CA ALA A 100 -16.51 16.40 -3.51
C ALA A 100 -17.19 16.14 -2.16
N THR A 101 -18.11 15.18 -2.10
CA THR A 101 -18.92 14.88 -0.91
C THR A 101 -18.60 13.53 -0.27
N THR A 102 -17.47 12.91 -0.64
CA THR A 102 -17.08 11.58 -0.16
C THR A 102 -16.92 11.58 1.35
N GLN A 103 -17.51 10.58 2.01
CA GLN A 103 -17.43 10.36 3.46
C GLN A 103 -16.84 8.98 3.74
N ASN A 104 -16.59 8.68 5.01
CA ASN A 104 -16.09 7.37 5.47
C ASN A 104 -14.75 6.98 4.82
N VAL A 105 -13.84 7.95 4.71
CA VAL A 105 -12.48 7.77 4.19
C VAL A 105 -11.49 7.71 5.35
N ASP A 106 -10.65 6.67 5.36
CA ASP A 106 -9.59 6.48 6.35
C ASP A 106 -8.57 7.62 6.37
N ASP A 107 -7.92 7.81 7.53
CA ASP A 107 -7.01 8.92 7.80
C ASP A 107 -5.79 8.93 6.87
N GLU A 108 -5.28 7.75 6.51
CA GLU A 108 -4.15 7.56 5.60
C GLU A 108 -4.37 8.20 4.23
N ILE A 109 -5.63 8.36 3.81
CA ILE A 109 -6.03 9.00 2.55
C ILE A 109 -6.46 10.45 2.79
N ALA A 110 -7.31 10.67 3.79
CA ALA A 110 -8.02 11.94 3.95
C ALA A 110 -7.23 13.01 4.72
N ARG A 111 -6.30 12.60 5.59
CA ARG A 111 -5.71 13.48 6.62
C ARG A 111 -4.20 13.38 6.75
N MET A 112 -3.56 12.46 6.03
CA MET A 112 -2.12 12.22 6.10
C MET A 112 -1.45 12.44 4.74
N ALA A 113 -0.16 12.78 4.77
CA ALA A 113 0.68 12.84 3.59
C ALA A 113 1.87 11.90 3.77
N GLY A 114 2.05 10.96 2.83
CA GLY A 114 3.13 9.99 2.89
C GLY A 114 3.20 9.12 1.63
N PRO A 115 4.19 8.23 1.55
CA PRO A 115 4.36 7.31 0.43
C PRO A 115 3.14 6.41 0.17
N GLN A 116 2.88 6.15 -1.12
CA GLN A 116 1.97 5.12 -1.61
C GLN A 116 2.76 4.09 -2.43
N LEU A 117 2.65 2.81 -2.08
CA LEU A 117 3.26 1.71 -2.85
C LEU A 117 2.31 1.19 -3.92
N VAL A 118 2.88 0.56 -4.95
CA VAL A 118 2.14 -0.24 -5.94
C VAL A 118 2.87 -1.56 -6.10
N VAL A 119 2.15 -2.68 -5.99
CA VAL A 119 2.77 -4.02 -6.10
C VAL A 119 1.88 -5.01 -6.86
N PRO A 120 2.46 -5.94 -7.63
CA PRO A 120 1.70 -6.96 -8.34
C PRO A 120 1.06 -7.93 -7.34
N VAL A 121 -0.26 -7.93 -7.25
CA VAL A 121 -0.98 -8.76 -6.27
C VAL A 121 -0.81 -10.26 -6.56
N MET A 122 -0.51 -10.62 -7.81
CA MET A 122 -0.22 -12.01 -8.21
C MET A 122 1.01 -12.59 -7.50
N ASN A 123 1.94 -11.76 -7.03
CA ASN A 123 3.10 -12.18 -6.24
C ASN A 123 2.83 -12.01 -4.74
N ALA A 124 2.46 -13.10 -4.07
CA ALA A 124 2.11 -13.08 -2.64
C ALA A 124 3.23 -12.51 -1.75
N ARG A 125 4.51 -12.76 -2.07
CA ARG A 125 5.66 -12.26 -1.32
C ARG A 125 5.73 -10.75 -1.35
N PHE A 126 5.54 -10.17 -2.54
CA PHE A 126 5.57 -8.74 -2.73
C PHE A 126 4.35 -8.08 -2.09
N ALA A 127 3.17 -8.67 -2.23
CA ALA A 127 1.96 -8.23 -1.54
C ALA A 127 2.12 -8.23 -0.01
N LEU A 128 2.64 -9.31 0.59
CA LEU A 128 2.90 -9.39 2.03
C LEU A 128 3.92 -8.34 2.50
N ASN A 129 5.01 -8.16 1.75
CA ASN A 129 5.99 -7.13 2.07
C ASN A 129 5.37 -5.74 2.03
N ALA A 130 4.52 -5.46 1.05
CA ALA A 130 3.89 -4.16 0.89
C ALA A 130 2.79 -3.89 1.93
N SER A 131 2.05 -4.91 2.35
CA SER A 131 1.16 -4.84 3.52
C SER A 131 1.96 -4.45 4.77
N ASN A 132 3.12 -5.08 4.97
CA ASN A 132 3.96 -4.85 6.15
C ASN A 132 4.85 -3.59 6.05
N ALA A 133 4.91 -2.94 4.88
CA ALA A 133 5.78 -1.79 4.62
C ALA A 133 5.30 -0.48 5.25
N ARG A 134 4.17 -0.48 5.98
CA ARG A 134 3.74 0.66 6.79
C ARG A 134 4.80 1.08 7.79
N TRP A 135 5.57 0.12 8.30
CA TRP A 135 6.66 0.38 9.23
C TRP A 135 7.97 -0.19 8.69
N GLY A 136 8.94 0.68 8.41
CA GLY A 136 10.21 0.33 7.78
C GLY A 136 11.42 0.76 8.60
N SER A 137 12.43 -0.10 8.68
CA SER A 137 13.72 0.24 9.31
C SER A 137 14.47 1.29 8.49
N LEU A 138 14.74 2.45 9.08
CA LEU A 138 15.56 3.47 8.44
C LEU A 138 17.01 3.00 8.33
N TYR A 139 17.52 2.27 9.33
CA TYR A 139 18.91 1.80 9.30
C TYR A 139 19.11 0.79 8.18
N ASP A 140 18.22 -0.18 8.01
CA ASP A 140 18.29 -1.16 6.92
C ASP A 140 18.17 -0.48 5.55
N ALA A 141 17.27 0.50 5.41
CA ALA A 141 17.09 1.26 4.18
C ALA A 141 18.36 2.04 3.80
N LEU A 142 18.97 2.77 4.75
CA LEU A 142 20.20 3.53 4.52
C LEU A 142 21.41 2.61 4.29
N TYR A 143 21.54 1.55 5.09
CA TYR A 143 22.65 0.60 4.97
C TYR A 143 22.56 -0.18 3.66
N GLY A 144 21.37 -0.64 3.28
CA GLY A 144 21.14 -1.51 2.13
C GLY A 144 21.12 -0.83 0.77
N THR A 145 21.00 0.50 0.71
CA THR A 145 20.92 1.28 -0.54
C THR A 145 22.21 2.04 -0.83
N ASP A 146 22.24 2.85 -1.89
CA ASP A 146 23.32 3.76 -2.24
C ASP A 146 23.16 5.16 -1.61
N ALA A 147 22.10 5.38 -0.82
CA ALA A 147 21.89 6.62 -0.06
C ALA A 147 23.08 6.96 0.86
N ILE A 148 23.75 5.93 1.38
CA ILE A 148 25.07 6.06 2.03
C ILE A 148 26.13 5.60 1.04
N SER A 149 27.01 6.52 0.64
CA SER A 149 28.15 6.23 -0.25
C SER A 149 29.07 5.16 0.35
N GLU A 150 29.55 4.26 -0.51
CA GLU A 150 30.50 3.21 -0.15
C GLU A 150 31.97 3.69 -0.09
N ALA A 151 32.23 4.96 -0.38
CA ALA A 151 33.55 5.57 -0.29
C ALA A 151 34.12 5.53 1.14
N ASP A 152 35.44 5.68 1.25
CA ASP A 152 36.19 5.76 2.51
C ASP A 152 36.00 4.54 3.42
N GLY A 153 35.94 3.35 2.82
CA GLY A 153 35.82 2.09 3.56
C GLY A 153 34.40 1.76 4.04
N ALA A 154 33.37 2.41 3.50
CA ALA A 154 31.98 2.22 3.88
C ALA A 154 31.21 1.24 2.96
N GLN A 155 31.89 0.26 2.39
CA GLN A 155 31.25 -0.78 1.56
C GLN A 155 30.32 -1.65 2.42
N LYS A 156 29.21 -2.16 1.84
CA LYS A 156 28.26 -3.02 2.58
C LYS A 156 28.89 -4.32 3.10
N GLY A 157 29.73 -4.96 2.28
CA GLY A 157 30.36 -6.25 2.60
C GLY A 157 29.36 -7.40 2.77
N LYS A 158 29.84 -8.54 3.29
CA LYS A 158 28.98 -9.72 3.61
C LYS A 158 28.38 -9.69 5.03
N GLY A 159 28.86 -8.78 5.88
CA GLY A 159 28.45 -8.63 7.27
C GLY A 159 28.38 -7.16 7.66
N TYR A 160 28.24 -6.87 8.96
CA TYR A 160 28.15 -5.50 9.43
C TYR A 160 29.51 -4.80 9.35
N ASN A 161 29.59 -3.74 8.53
CA ASN A 161 30.71 -2.83 8.46
C ASN A 161 30.43 -1.64 9.37
N LYS A 162 31.16 -1.55 10.49
CA LYS A 162 31.00 -0.46 11.46
C LYS A 162 31.24 0.92 10.83
N VAL A 163 32.17 1.06 9.88
CA VAL A 163 32.43 2.36 9.22
C VAL A 163 31.18 2.85 8.46
N ARG A 164 30.47 1.93 7.80
CA ARG A 164 29.19 2.24 7.15
C ARG A 164 28.07 2.47 8.17
N GLY A 165 27.99 1.61 9.19
CA GLY A 165 27.00 1.73 10.25
C GLY A 165 27.07 3.05 11.00
N ASP A 166 28.28 3.56 11.27
CA ASP A 166 28.48 4.86 11.92
C ASP A 166 27.96 6.02 11.03
N LYS A 167 28.10 5.92 9.69
CA LYS A 167 27.50 6.88 8.75
C LYS A 167 25.97 6.81 8.74
N VAL A 168 25.40 5.61 8.84
CA VAL A 168 23.95 5.40 8.96
C VAL A 168 23.40 6.02 10.26
N ILE A 169 24.06 5.76 11.40
CA ILE A 169 23.69 6.33 12.70
C ILE A 169 23.77 7.86 12.65
N ALA A 170 24.84 8.42 12.09
CA ALA A 170 25.00 9.86 11.96
C ALA A 170 23.88 10.50 11.12
N PHE A 171 23.51 9.88 10.00
CA PHE A 171 22.37 10.31 9.18
C PHE A 171 21.07 10.30 10.00
N ALA A 172 20.79 9.19 10.69
CA ALA A 172 19.57 9.06 11.46
C ALA A 172 19.49 10.03 12.65
N ARG A 173 20.63 10.35 13.28
CA ARG A 173 20.70 11.39 14.33
C ARG A 173 20.44 12.78 13.78
N ALA A 174 20.97 13.10 12.60
CA ALA A 174 20.65 14.36 11.92
C ALA A 174 19.15 14.45 11.58
N PHE A 175 18.55 13.34 11.14
CA PHE A 175 17.09 13.26 10.95
C PHE A 175 16.31 13.53 12.24
N LEU A 176 16.73 12.94 13.38
CA LEU A 176 16.08 13.21 14.67
C LEU A 176 16.20 14.68 15.08
N ASP A 177 17.35 15.32 14.87
CA ASP A 177 17.53 16.75 15.17
C ASP A 177 16.64 17.64 14.29
N GLU A 178 16.31 17.22 13.08
CA GLU A 178 15.38 17.93 12.20
C GLU A 178 13.92 17.69 12.61
N ALA A 179 13.53 16.43 12.79
CA ALA A 179 12.14 16.02 12.95
C ALA A 179 11.63 16.06 14.40
N ALA A 180 12.51 15.92 15.38
CA ALA A 180 12.20 15.95 16.82
C ALA A 180 13.29 16.69 17.62
N PRO A 181 13.57 17.96 17.28
CA PRO A 181 14.69 18.69 17.87
C PRO A 181 14.61 18.74 19.39
N LEU A 182 15.76 18.59 20.04
CA LEU A 182 15.87 18.84 21.47
C LEU A 182 15.81 20.33 21.78
N ALA A 183 15.30 20.69 22.97
CA ALA A 183 15.30 22.08 23.44
C ALA A 183 16.73 22.64 23.59
N ALA A 184 17.70 21.78 23.93
CA ALA A 184 19.13 22.09 23.92
C ALA A 184 19.95 20.84 23.54
N GLY A 185 21.05 21.05 22.82
CA GLY A 185 21.93 19.96 22.37
C GLY A 185 21.44 19.26 21.10
N SER A 186 21.93 18.05 20.88
CA SER A 186 21.65 17.22 19.70
C SER A 186 21.48 15.76 20.12
N HIS A 187 20.66 15.02 19.38
CA HIS A 187 20.51 13.58 19.53
C HIS A 187 21.82 12.81 19.30
N VAL A 188 22.80 13.40 18.59
CA VAL A 188 24.15 12.83 18.42
C VAL A 188 24.83 12.59 19.78
N ASP A 189 24.59 13.46 20.76
CA ASP A 189 25.19 13.37 22.10
C ASP A 189 24.34 12.58 23.10
N SER A 190 23.22 11.97 22.66
CA SER A 190 22.36 11.18 23.54
C SER A 190 23.10 9.97 24.14
N THR A 191 22.82 9.72 25.42
CA THR A 191 23.35 8.58 26.21
C THR A 191 22.26 7.80 26.94
N ALA A 192 21.06 8.38 27.08
CA ALA A 192 19.88 7.66 27.54
C ALA A 192 18.61 8.42 27.14
N TYR A 193 17.52 7.68 26.95
CA TYR A 193 16.16 8.20 26.80
C TYR A 193 15.31 7.71 27.97
N LYS A 194 14.46 8.56 28.53
CA LYS A 194 13.53 8.22 29.63
C LYS A 194 12.23 8.99 29.48
N ILE A 195 11.15 8.44 30.03
CA ILE A 195 9.89 9.16 30.20
C ILE A 195 9.77 9.55 31.67
N VAL A 196 9.71 10.85 31.96
CA VAL A 196 9.59 11.41 33.32
C VAL A 196 8.47 12.43 33.32
N ASP A 197 7.50 12.27 34.22
CA ASP A 197 6.33 13.16 34.35
C ASP A 197 5.63 13.42 33.00
N GLY A 198 5.49 12.36 32.20
CA GLY A 198 4.84 12.40 30.88
C GLY A 198 5.67 13.06 29.77
N LYS A 199 6.96 13.33 29.98
CA LYS A 199 7.84 13.98 29.02
C LYS A 199 9.05 13.14 28.67
N LEU A 200 9.56 13.30 27.45
CA LEU A 200 10.81 12.70 27.04
C LEU A 200 11.98 13.47 27.67
N VAL A 201 12.81 12.75 28.41
CA VAL A 201 14.08 13.24 28.96
C VAL A 201 15.22 12.52 28.25
N VAL A 202 16.10 13.28 27.62
CA VAL A 202 17.29 12.80 26.93
C VAL A 202 18.52 13.23 27.72
N THR A 203 19.26 12.25 28.25
CA THR A 203 20.54 12.50 28.90
C THR A 203 21.63 12.64 27.83
N LEU A 204 22.34 13.76 27.85
CA LEU A 204 23.40 14.08 26.91
C LEU A 204 24.78 13.75 27.50
N LYS A 205 25.76 13.59 26.60
CA LYS A 205 27.17 13.48 26.95
C LYS A 205 27.59 14.65 27.85
N GLY A 206 28.23 14.34 28.98
CA GLY A 206 28.55 15.32 30.02
C GLY A 206 27.53 15.38 31.16
N GLY A 207 26.42 14.64 31.07
CA GLY A 207 25.47 14.41 32.17
C GLY A 207 24.33 15.43 32.29
N SER A 208 24.24 16.41 31.39
CA SER A 208 23.08 17.30 31.29
C SER A 208 21.87 16.56 30.71
N ASN A 209 20.67 16.98 31.09
CA ASN A 209 19.43 16.49 30.49
C ASN A 209 18.81 17.57 29.59
N SER A 210 18.17 17.16 28.50
CA SER A 210 17.27 17.98 27.68
C SER A 210 15.92 17.26 27.52
N GLY A 211 14.90 18.00 27.09
CA GLY A 211 13.68 17.44 26.51
C GLY A 211 13.58 17.76 25.03
N LEU A 212 12.45 17.40 24.43
CA LEU A 212 12.07 17.87 23.10
C LEU A 212 11.84 19.39 23.13
N ARG A 213 12.04 20.07 22.00
CA ARG A 213 11.66 21.46 21.84
C ARG A 213 10.13 21.62 21.87
N ASP A 214 9.42 20.63 21.34
CA ASP A 214 7.98 20.49 21.43
C ASP A 214 7.63 19.14 22.08
N ASP A 215 7.19 19.17 23.34
CA ASP A 215 6.83 17.98 24.10
C ASP A 215 5.64 17.22 23.48
N ALA A 216 4.79 17.89 22.67
CA ALA A 216 3.65 17.26 22.02
C ALA A 216 4.04 16.25 20.94
N GLN A 217 5.32 16.24 20.52
CA GLN A 217 5.83 15.24 19.59
C GLN A 217 6.00 13.86 20.24
N LEU A 218 6.07 13.78 21.57
CA LEU A 218 6.03 12.49 22.27
C LEU A 218 4.60 11.93 22.25
N ILE A 219 4.43 10.78 21.61
CA ILE A 219 3.14 10.11 21.52
C ILE A 219 3.04 8.96 22.54
N GLY A 220 4.13 8.20 22.70
CA GLY A 220 4.16 7.09 23.63
C GLY A 220 5.49 6.36 23.66
N PHE A 221 5.51 5.21 24.30
CA PHE A 221 6.69 4.37 24.47
C PHE A 221 6.31 2.89 24.65
N GLN A 222 7.30 2.00 24.55
CA GLN A 222 7.20 0.60 24.92
C GLN A 222 8.21 0.27 26.02
N GLY A 223 7.87 -0.67 26.91
CA GLY A 223 8.73 -1.09 28.01
C GLY A 223 8.61 -0.18 29.25
N ASP A 224 9.68 -0.13 30.05
CA ASP A 224 9.73 0.65 31.28
C ASP A 224 10.01 2.14 30.97
N ALA A 225 9.27 3.06 31.57
CA ALA A 225 9.47 4.50 31.39
C ALA A 225 10.91 4.97 31.74
N ALA A 226 11.57 4.32 32.70
CA ALA A 226 12.94 4.67 33.11
C ALA A 226 14.02 4.17 32.13
N ALA A 227 13.67 3.24 31.24
CA ALA A 227 14.52 2.67 30.20
C ALA A 227 13.65 2.07 29.08
N PRO A 228 12.99 2.90 28.25
CA PRO A 228 12.04 2.43 27.27
C PRO A 228 12.74 1.62 26.18
N ALA A 229 12.10 0.56 25.72
CA ALA A 229 12.55 -0.24 24.58
C ALA A 229 12.26 0.45 23.24
N ALA A 230 11.26 1.33 23.21
CA ALA A 230 10.96 2.20 22.08
C ALA A 230 10.36 3.52 22.56
N VAL A 231 10.70 4.63 21.90
CA VAL A 231 10.07 5.94 22.09
C VAL A 231 9.36 6.30 20.78
N LEU A 232 8.04 6.46 20.82
CA LEU A 232 7.19 6.79 19.69
C LEU A 232 7.00 8.31 19.60
N LEU A 233 7.40 8.87 18.47
CA LEU A 233 7.34 10.29 18.16
C LEU A 233 6.45 10.55 16.94
N LYS A 234 6.01 11.81 16.78
CA LYS A 234 5.24 12.25 15.61
C LYS A 234 5.73 13.61 15.09
N HIS A 235 5.82 13.73 13.78
CA HIS A 235 6.14 14.97 13.08
C HIS A 235 5.39 15.02 11.74
N ASN A 236 4.79 16.17 11.41
CA ASN A 236 4.01 16.37 10.17
C ASN A 236 2.94 15.29 9.90
N GLY A 237 2.35 14.73 10.94
CA GLY A 237 1.32 13.69 10.81
C GLY A 237 1.85 12.25 10.77
N LEU A 238 3.15 12.04 10.58
CA LEU A 238 3.79 10.73 10.51
C LEU A 238 4.49 10.36 11.81
N HIS A 239 4.43 9.09 12.16
CA HIS A 239 5.10 8.54 13.33
C HIS A 239 6.50 7.99 13.00
N PHE A 240 7.36 7.95 14.01
CA PHE A 240 8.60 7.19 13.96
C PHE A 240 9.01 6.79 15.37
N GLU A 241 9.70 5.66 15.49
CA GLU A 241 10.17 5.13 16.77
C GLU A 241 11.69 5.18 16.87
N ILE A 242 12.20 5.65 18.00
CA ILE A 242 13.57 5.39 18.41
C ILE A 242 13.58 4.04 19.11
N GLN A 243 14.20 3.02 18.51
CA GLN A 243 14.27 1.68 19.09
C GLN A 243 15.57 1.49 19.87
N ILE A 244 15.46 1.02 21.11
CA ILE A 244 16.56 0.99 22.07
C ILE A 244 16.76 -0.43 22.58
N ASP A 245 17.95 -0.97 22.35
CA ASP A 245 18.39 -2.26 22.89
C ASP A 245 19.91 -2.37 22.78
N ALA A 246 20.60 -2.05 23.88
CA ALA A 246 22.05 -2.09 23.97
C ALA A 246 22.65 -3.52 23.86
N SER A 247 21.82 -4.58 23.92
CA SER A 247 22.30 -5.96 23.74
C SER A 247 22.48 -6.35 22.26
N THR A 248 21.90 -5.55 21.34
CA THR A 248 22.01 -5.83 19.90
C THR A 248 23.39 -5.44 19.33
N PRO A 249 23.80 -6.05 18.20
CA PRO A 249 25.08 -5.71 17.56
C PRO A 249 25.25 -4.23 17.21
N VAL A 250 24.16 -3.52 16.88
CA VAL A 250 24.16 -2.08 16.60
C VAL A 250 24.07 -1.27 17.89
N GLY A 251 23.11 -1.59 18.77
CA GLY A 251 22.87 -0.83 20.00
C GLY A 251 24.07 -0.83 20.95
N GLN A 252 24.85 -1.90 21.03
CA GLN A 252 26.09 -1.92 21.83
C GLN A 252 27.16 -0.93 21.35
N THR A 253 27.05 -0.42 20.11
CA THR A 253 27.97 0.57 19.52
C THR A 253 27.45 2.00 19.64
N ASP A 254 26.19 2.16 20.07
CA ASP A 254 25.50 3.45 20.23
C ASP A 254 25.51 3.88 21.70
N ALA A 255 25.86 5.13 21.98
CA ALA A 255 26.01 5.62 23.34
C ALA A 255 24.71 5.62 24.15
N ALA A 256 23.55 5.66 23.49
CA ALA A 256 22.22 5.58 24.09
C ALA A 256 21.57 4.20 23.90
N GLY A 257 22.28 3.21 23.35
CA GLY A 257 21.73 1.89 23.07
C GLY A 257 20.76 1.85 21.88
N VAL A 258 20.69 2.89 21.05
CA VAL A 258 19.77 2.93 19.90
C VAL A 258 20.19 1.90 18.87
N LYS A 259 19.26 1.02 18.49
CA LYS A 259 19.49 -0.01 17.48
C LYS A 259 18.95 0.35 16.10
N ASP A 260 17.92 1.19 16.03
CA ASP A 260 17.25 1.56 14.78
C ASP A 260 16.31 2.77 14.99
N ILE A 261 15.90 3.38 13.88
CA ILE A 261 14.74 4.26 13.79
C ILE A 261 13.69 3.60 12.89
N LEU A 262 12.54 3.24 13.45
CA LEU A 262 11.45 2.64 12.67
C LEU A 262 10.53 3.75 12.16
N MET A 263 10.39 3.85 10.85
CA MET A 263 9.62 4.90 10.18
C MET A 263 8.23 4.40 9.85
N GLU A 264 7.20 5.20 10.14
CA GLU A 264 5.93 5.08 9.45
C GLU A 264 6.14 5.55 7.99
N ALA A 265 5.91 4.65 7.04
CA ALA A 265 6.36 4.79 5.66
C ALA A 265 5.20 4.62 4.66
N ALA A 266 4.97 3.41 4.13
CA ALA A 266 3.90 3.19 3.16
C ALA A 266 2.54 3.26 3.86
N LEU A 267 1.92 4.44 3.85
CA LEU A 267 0.61 4.66 4.45
C LEU A 267 -0.47 3.86 3.71
N THR A 268 -0.36 3.87 2.38
CA THR A 268 -1.27 3.15 1.49
C THR A 268 -0.49 2.32 0.48
N THR A 269 -1.10 1.22 0.03
CA THR A 269 -0.54 0.31 -0.97
C THR A 269 -1.64 -0.05 -1.96
N ILE A 270 -1.35 0.08 -3.25
CA ILE A 270 -2.18 -0.44 -4.34
C ILE A 270 -1.75 -1.87 -4.64
N MET A 271 -2.64 -2.82 -4.36
CA MET A 271 -2.54 -4.21 -4.78
C MET A 271 -3.04 -4.31 -6.22
N ASP A 272 -2.11 -4.54 -7.13
CA ASP A 272 -2.33 -4.29 -8.55
C ASP A 272 -2.73 -5.54 -9.33
N CYS A 273 -3.87 -5.46 -10.02
CA CYS A 273 -4.39 -6.47 -10.94
C CYS A 273 -4.20 -6.10 -12.43
N GLU A 274 -3.58 -4.94 -12.71
CA GLU A 274 -3.48 -4.35 -14.05
C GLU A 274 -2.01 -4.40 -14.55
N ASP A 275 -1.35 -3.25 -14.70
CA ASP A 275 -0.13 -3.14 -15.51
C ASP A 275 1.10 -3.89 -14.98
N SER A 276 1.14 -4.26 -13.69
CA SER A 276 2.30 -4.98 -13.12
C SER A 276 2.15 -6.50 -13.09
N VAL A 277 1.03 -7.04 -13.58
CA VAL A 277 0.76 -8.48 -13.66
C VAL A 277 0.51 -8.91 -15.10
N ALA A 278 0.68 -10.20 -15.38
CA ALA A 278 0.24 -10.82 -16.62
C ALA A 278 -0.79 -11.89 -16.25
N ALA A 279 -2.07 -11.57 -16.44
CA ALA A 279 -3.18 -12.48 -16.15
C ALA A 279 -4.14 -12.50 -17.33
N VAL A 280 -4.18 -13.61 -18.05
CA VAL A 280 -4.82 -13.68 -19.38
C VAL A 280 -5.95 -14.69 -19.46
N ASP A 281 -6.15 -15.48 -18.41
CA ASP A 281 -7.20 -16.50 -18.34
C ASP A 281 -7.76 -16.65 -16.90
N ALA A 282 -8.72 -17.56 -16.74
CA ALA A 282 -9.36 -17.81 -15.45
C ALA A 282 -8.39 -18.31 -14.36
N ASP A 283 -7.36 -19.08 -14.72
CA ASP A 283 -6.40 -19.62 -13.76
C ASP A 283 -5.56 -18.48 -13.17
N ASP A 284 -5.05 -17.59 -14.02
CA ASP A 284 -4.28 -16.42 -13.59
C ASP A 284 -5.12 -15.47 -12.73
N LYS A 285 -6.36 -15.17 -13.15
CA LYS A 285 -7.26 -14.30 -12.38
C LYS A 285 -7.58 -14.89 -11.02
N VAL A 286 -7.75 -16.21 -10.91
CA VAL A 286 -7.99 -16.88 -9.63
C VAL A 286 -6.77 -16.79 -8.71
N VAL A 287 -5.53 -16.78 -9.22
CA VAL A 287 -4.33 -16.50 -8.40
C VAL A 287 -4.38 -15.08 -7.84
N ILE A 288 -4.69 -14.08 -8.68
CA ILE A 288 -4.86 -12.68 -8.28
C ILE A 288 -5.92 -12.55 -7.18
N TYR A 289 -7.11 -13.10 -7.42
CA TYR A 289 -8.23 -12.99 -6.48
C TYR A 289 -7.97 -13.73 -5.17
N ARG A 290 -7.24 -14.85 -5.19
CA ARG A 290 -6.89 -15.59 -3.98
C ARG A 290 -5.90 -14.82 -3.11
N ASN A 291 -4.90 -14.19 -3.70
CA ASN A 291 -3.98 -13.34 -2.93
C ASN A 291 -4.71 -12.12 -2.35
N TRP A 292 -5.61 -11.49 -3.11
CA TRP A 292 -6.46 -10.41 -2.62
C TRP A 292 -7.38 -10.88 -1.47
N LEU A 293 -8.03 -12.04 -1.62
CA LEU A 293 -8.86 -12.64 -0.57
C LEU A 293 -8.06 -12.89 0.71
N GLY A 294 -6.85 -13.43 0.60
CA GLY A 294 -5.98 -13.66 1.76
C GLY A 294 -5.60 -12.36 2.48
N LEU A 295 -5.39 -11.27 1.74
CA LEU A 295 -5.18 -9.94 2.33
C LEU A 295 -6.43 -9.45 3.07
N MET A 296 -7.61 -9.61 2.48
CA MET A 296 -8.88 -9.18 3.08
C MET A 296 -9.30 -10.00 4.31
N LYS A 297 -8.82 -11.24 4.42
CA LYS A 297 -9.01 -12.10 5.60
C LYS A 297 -7.89 -11.99 6.64
N GLY A 298 -6.76 -11.36 6.29
CA GLY A 298 -5.59 -11.28 7.14
C GLY A 298 -4.76 -12.56 7.24
N ASP A 299 -5.06 -13.59 6.43
CA ASP A 299 -4.46 -14.92 6.51
C ASP A 299 -3.46 -15.23 5.37
N LEU A 300 -3.18 -14.25 4.50
CA LEU A 300 -2.13 -14.39 3.49
C LEU A 300 -0.80 -14.71 4.17
N SER A 301 -0.14 -15.76 3.68
CA SER A 301 1.16 -16.19 4.18
C SER A 301 2.01 -16.81 3.08
N GLU A 302 3.33 -16.74 3.23
CA GLU A 302 4.28 -17.36 2.30
C GLU A 302 5.51 -17.90 3.03
N GLN A 303 6.02 -19.04 2.57
CA GLN A 303 7.31 -19.57 3.03
C GLN A 303 8.46 -18.85 2.33
N VAL A 304 9.32 -18.20 3.11
CA VAL A 304 10.50 -17.48 2.60
C VAL A 304 11.76 -18.18 3.07
N THR A 305 12.64 -18.51 2.13
CA THR A 305 13.98 -19.04 2.41
C THR A 305 15.03 -17.92 2.30
N LYS A 306 15.80 -17.68 3.36
CA LYS A 306 16.93 -16.74 3.39
C LYS A 306 18.16 -17.45 3.94
N GLY A 307 19.13 -17.75 3.06
CA GLY A 307 20.24 -18.64 3.40
C GLY A 307 19.72 -20.06 3.64
N ASP A 308 20.13 -20.69 4.73
CA ASP A 308 19.73 -22.06 5.10
C ASP A 308 18.47 -22.12 5.99
N GLN A 309 17.78 -20.99 6.21
CA GLN A 309 16.60 -20.89 7.05
C GLN A 309 15.34 -20.61 6.22
N THR A 310 14.28 -21.37 6.50
CA THR A 310 12.93 -21.15 5.97
C THR A 310 12.01 -20.71 7.11
N PHE A 311 11.24 -19.66 6.89
CA PHE A 311 10.25 -19.17 7.84
C PHE A 311 8.98 -18.74 7.11
N THR A 312 7.86 -18.78 7.83
CA THR A 312 6.57 -18.31 7.32
C THR A 312 6.43 -16.82 7.57
N ARG A 313 6.23 -16.05 6.50
CA ARG A 313 5.90 -14.63 6.57
C ARG A 313 4.39 -14.47 6.55
N THR A 314 3.89 -13.66 7.47
CA THR A 314 2.47 -13.30 7.60
C THR A 314 2.31 -11.78 7.60
N MET A 315 1.07 -11.33 7.58
CA MET A 315 0.73 -9.93 7.79
C MET A 315 1.03 -9.52 9.25
N ASN A 316 1.62 -8.34 9.45
CA ASN A 316 1.98 -7.84 10.79
C ASN A 316 0.72 -7.45 11.58
N ALA A 317 0.72 -7.70 12.89
CA ALA A 317 -0.29 -7.17 13.79
C ALA A 317 -0.14 -5.65 13.99
N ASP A 318 -1.17 -5.03 14.56
CA ASP A 318 -1.11 -3.64 14.98
C ASP A 318 -0.10 -3.42 16.11
N ARG A 319 0.38 -2.18 16.24
CA ARG A 319 1.47 -1.82 17.16
C ARG A 319 0.89 -1.17 18.41
N ALA A 320 1.22 -1.72 19.58
CA ALA A 320 0.74 -1.23 20.87
C ALA A 320 1.81 -0.41 21.63
N TYR A 321 1.38 0.66 22.29
CA TYR A 321 2.22 1.57 23.08
C TYR A 321 1.53 1.97 24.37
N THR A 322 2.32 2.48 25.32
CA THR A 322 1.84 3.24 26.47
C THR A 322 2.02 4.73 26.17
N THR A 323 1.00 5.54 26.34
CA THR A 323 1.11 7.01 26.18
C THR A 323 1.74 7.64 27.42
N ALA A 324 2.03 8.94 27.35
CA ALA A 324 2.60 9.69 28.49
C ALA A 324 1.70 9.71 29.74
N ASP A 325 0.38 9.53 29.62
CA ASP A 325 -0.57 9.47 30.74
C ASP A 325 -0.78 8.05 31.30
N GLY A 326 -0.13 7.05 30.71
CA GLY A 326 -0.23 5.65 31.10
C GLY A 326 -1.35 4.85 30.42
N SER A 327 -2.14 5.48 29.54
CA SER A 327 -3.14 4.77 28.72
C SER A 327 -2.52 3.97 27.58
N GLY A 328 -3.28 3.02 27.02
CA GLY A 328 -2.88 2.25 25.85
C GLY A 328 -3.17 2.98 24.55
N LEU A 329 -2.24 2.88 23.59
CA LEU A 329 -2.39 3.37 22.21
C LEU A 329 -2.12 2.24 21.23
N THR A 330 -2.96 2.10 20.21
CA THR A 330 -2.77 1.16 19.11
C THR A 330 -2.65 1.93 17.80
N LEU A 331 -1.62 1.62 17.01
CA LEU A 331 -1.45 2.13 15.64
C LEU A 331 -1.55 0.99 14.64
N HIS A 332 -2.12 1.26 13.47
CA HIS A 332 -2.18 0.30 12.36
C HIS A 332 -0.78 -0.23 12.03
N GLY A 333 -0.63 -1.55 12.06
CA GLY A 333 0.64 -2.22 11.77
C GLY A 333 0.91 -2.43 10.28
N ARG A 334 -0.10 -2.16 9.45
CA ARG A 334 -0.14 -2.47 8.02
C ARG A 334 -0.50 -1.24 7.20
N SER A 335 -0.16 -1.31 5.92
CA SER A 335 -0.54 -0.30 4.94
C SER A 335 -2.03 -0.44 4.62
N LEU A 336 -2.73 0.68 4.43
CA LEU A 336 -4.11 0.65 3.95
C LEU A 336 -4.12 0.20 2.49
N LEU A 337 -4.96 -0.78 2.17
CA LEU A 337 -4.91 -1.45 0.87
C LEU A 337 -5.97 -0.91 -0.10
N PHE A 338 -5.52 -0.44 -1.24
CA PHE A 338 -6.32 -0.30 -2.45
C PHE A 338 -6.17 -1.56 -3.31
N VAL A 339 -7.15 -1.82 -4.17
CA VAL A 339 -7.04 -2.77 -5.27
C VAL A 339 -7.20 -2.02 -6.59
N ARG A 340 -6.23 -2.16 -7.51
CA ARG A 340 -6.33 -1.60 -8.85
C ARG A 340 -6.88 -2.65 -9.78
N ASN A 341 -8.19 -2.61 -9.99
CA ASN A 341 -8.88 -3.36 -11.03
C ASN A 341 -8.42 -2.89 -12.42
N VAL A 342 -8.55 -3.76 -13.41
CA VAL A 342 -8.29 -3.37 -14.81
C VAL A 342 -9.32 -2.34 -15.31
N GLY A 343 -8.92 -1.55 -16.30
CA GLY A 343 -9.80 -0.61 -17.00
C GLY A 343 -10.93 -1.26 -17.83
N HIS A 344 -11.58 -0.45 -18.65
CA HIS A 344 -12.79 -0.87 -19.39
C HIS A 344 -12.52 -1.70 -20.65
N LEU A 345 -11.28 -1.83 -21.10
CA LEU A 345 -10.94 -2.30 -22.45
C LEU A 345 -11.10 -3.82 -22.62
N MET A 346 -10.45 -4.60 -21.77
CA MET A 346 -10.26 -6.03 -22.00
C MET A 346 -11.52 -6.82 -21.68
N THR A 347 -11.73 -7.90 -22.42
CA THR A 347 -12.66 -8.98 -22.08
C THR A 347 -11.86 -10.22 -21.69
N ILE A 348 -12.52 -11.17 -21.04
CA ILE A 348 -11.90 -12.44 -20.66
C ILE A 348 -12.90 -13.59 -20.77
N ASP A 349 -12.41 -14.75 -21.22
CA ASP A 349 -13.21 -15.96 -21.38
C ASP A 349 -13.47 -16.71 -20.06
N ALA A 350 -12.99 -16.17 -18.93
CA ALA A 350 -13.27 -16.69 -17.59
C ALA A 350 -14.78 -16.73 -17.29
N ILE A 351 -15.55 -15.85 -17.93
CA ILE A 351 -17.00 -15.91 -18.00
C ILE A 351 -17.45 -15.60 -19.43
N LEU A 352 -18.36 -16.42 -19.96
CA LEU A 352 -19.10 -16.11 -21.18
C LEU A 352 -20.56 -15.76 -20.82
N ASP A 353 -21.13 -14.79 -21.53
CA ASP A 353 -22.53 -14.39 -21.38
C ASP A 353 -23.50 -15.39 -22.04
N LYS A 354 -24.80 -15.11 -21.98
CA LYS A 354 -25.85 -15.98 -22.58
C LYS A 354 -25.78 -16.11 -24.10
N HIS A 355 -25.00 -15.25 -24.75
CA HIS A 355 -24.75 -15.24 -26.19
C HIS A 355 -23.40 -15.87 -26.53
N GLY A 356 -22.62 -16.29 -25.54
CA GLY A 356 -21.28 -16.86 -25.71
C GLY A 356 -20.18 -15.81 -25.91
N ASN A 357 -20.44 -14.53 -25.62
CA ASN A 357 -19.42 -13.48 -25.68
C ASN A 357 -18.62 -13.44 -24.37
N GLU A 358 -17.33 -13.12 -24.46
CA GLU A 358 -16.50 -12.84 -23.29
C GLU A 358 -17.02 -11.64 -22.50
N VAL A 359 -16.90 -11.73 -21.17
CA VAL A 359 -17.33 -10.66 -20.26
C VAL A 359 -16.23 -9.61 -20.11
N PRO A 360 -16.57 -8.30 -20.02
CA PRO A 360 -15.58 -7.27 -19.72
C PRO A 360 -14.87 -7.50 -18.39
N GLU A 361 -13.54 -7.57 -18.44
CA GLU A 361 -12.71 -7.96 -17.30
C GLU A 361 -12.84 -6.96 -16.13
N GLY A 362 -12.94 -5.66 -16.41
CA GLY A 362 -13.15 -4.65 -15.36
C GLY A 362 -14.49 -4.80 -14.60
N ILE A 363 -15.53 -5.36 -15.23
CA ILE A 363 -16.79 -5.69 -14.55
C ILE A 363 -16.59 -6.91 -13.65
N LEU A 364 -15.89 -7.92 -14.15
CA LEU A 364 -15.54 -9.11 -13.37
C LEU A 364 -14.71 -8.73 -12.13
N ASP A 365 -13.65 -7.94 -12.30
CA ASP A 365 -12.83 -7.44 -11.20
C ASP A 365 -13.68 -6.72 -10.16
N GLY A 366 -14.54 -5.79 -10.59
CA GLY A 366 -15.43 -5.04 -9.70
C GLY A 366 -16.33 -5.93 -8.85
N LEU A 367 -16.82 -7.05 -9.40
CA LEU A 367 -17.63 -8.02 -8.67
C LEU A 367 -16.79 -8.82 -7.66
N ILE A 368 -15.65 -9.36 -8.10
CA ILE A 368 -14.88 -10.32 -7.31
C ILE A 368 -14.03 -9.63 -6.23
N THR A 369 -13.38 -8.51 -6.55
CA THR A 369 -12.53 -7.80 -5.56
C THR A 369 -13.38 -7.15 -4.48
N SER A 370 -14.58 -6.65 -4.82
CA SER A 370 -15.56 -6.15 -3.85
C SER A 370 -16.14 -7.26 -2.97
N LEU A 371 -16.45 -8.44 -3.54
CA LEU A 371 -16.89 -9.61 -2.77
C LEU A 371 -15.84 -10.01 -1.73
N ALA A 372 -14.58 -10.10 -2.12
CA ALA A 372 -13.48 -10.42 -1.21
C ALA A 372 -13.30 -9.37 -0.11
N ALA A 373 -13.50 -8.08 -0.40
CA ALA A 373 -13.38 -7.00 0.58
C ALA A 373 -14.43 -7.06 1.71
N ILE A 374 -15.56 -7.77 1.52
CA ILE A 374 -16.58 -7.96 2.56
C ILE A 374 -15.99 -8.61 3.83
N HIS A 375 -14.97 -9.47 3.69
CA HIS A 375 -14.30 -10.08 4.84
C HIS A 375 -13.69 -9.02 5.78
N SER A 376 -13.08 -7.99 5.21
CA SER A 376 -12.56 -6.86 5.99
C SER A 376 -13.68 -6.00 6.56
N LEU A 377 -14.72 -5.71 5.78
CA LEU A 377 -15.85 -4.87 6.20
C LEU A 377 -16.66 -5.48 7.36
N ASN A 378 -16.81 -6.81 7.39
CA ASN A 378 -17.53 -7.52 8.44
C ASN A 378 -16.67 -7.83 9.67
N GLY A 379 -15.38 -7.46 9.67
CA GLY A 379 -14.45 -7.72 10.76
C GLY A 379 -13.98 -9.19 10.85
N ASN A 380 -14.10 -9.96 9.76
CA ASN A 380 -13.56 -11.32 9.66
C ASN A 380 -12.07 -11.29 9.29
N THR A 381 -11.31 -10.39 9.90
CA THR A 381 -9.86 -10.27 9.73
C THR A 381 -9.17 -10.94 10.90
N SER A 382 -8.21 -11.81 10.59
CA SER A 382 -7.40 -12.56 11.55
C SER A 382 -6.48 -11.67 12.37
#